data_AF-A0A318SMZ7-F1
#
_entry.id   AF-A0A318SMZ7-F1
#
_cell.length_a   1.000
_cell.length_b   1.000
_cell.length_c   1.000
_cell.angle_alpha   90.00
_cell.angle_beta   90.00
_cell.angle_gamma   90.00
#
_symmetry.space_group_name_H-M   'P 1'
#
loop_
_entity.id
_entity.type
_entity.pdbx_description
1 polymer ?
#
loop_
_entity_poly.entity_id
_entity_poly.type
_entity_poly.pdbx_seq_one_letter_code
_entity_poly.pdbx_strand_id
1 'polypeptide(L)'
;MMDHCTPAPSVEPGFDAPIRPHWAELAHAKGFRIARRIRDRSWLELECRTCRGLTPMRLWVLTSAQPHCRPCMEARWRKTAQAAGLTFLRRCPDHRHYAHYRAPCGHEVRRQFAFVERMARSETDALCRICMEARDAAEAEQRGWRLLGPDPRGTSHYRLYAHEDGCGAEQRIARANMQTGRFSCGTCGEDWPAAPSALYLMRLDLPGLGRVVKLGYSRDPWSRMTYQLGIGGQGRAELLAVVPMPTGREAYNREQALHARLKTEIPQHIVPRAELEGVIRVVSEIYRAEAEPRILGLLDDLADGVLDDEAADHAPVAETGRDS
;
A
#
# COMPACT_ATOMS: atom_id res chain seq x y z
N MET A 1 -34.71 12.45 -10.43
CA MET A 1 -34.82 12.70 -11.88
C MET A 1 -34.24 14.08 -12.14
N MET A 2 -32.96 14.16 -12.48
CA MET A 2 -32.34 15.41 -12.91
C MET A 2 -32.17 15.31 -14.42
N ASP A 3 -33.01 16.05 -15.13
CA ASP A 3 -32.92 16.20 -16.58
C ASP A 3 -31.58 16.84 -16.92
N HIS A 4 -30.64 16.01 -17.37
CA HIS A 4 -29.43 16.49 -18.02
C HIS A 4 -29.83 16.99 -19.40
N CYS A 5 -30.31 18.23 -19.43
CA CYS A 5 -30.51 19.02 -20.63
C CYS A 5 -29.19 19.00 -21.41
N THR A 6 -29.14 18.20 -22.48
CA THR A 6 -28.03 18.19 -23.42
C THR A 6 -27.98 19.60 -24.00
N PRO A 7 -26.89 20.37 -23.82
CA PRO A 7 -26.83 21.69 -24.41
C PRO A 7 -26.98 21.52 -25.92
N ALA A 8 -27.95 22.23 -26.50
CA ALA A 8 -28.12 22.34 -27.93
C ALA A 8 -26.75 22.70 -28.55
N PRO A 9 -26.39 22.14 -29.71
CA PRO A 9 -25.12 22.48 -30.35
C PRO A 9 -25.06 23.99 -30.51
N SER A 10 -24.11 24.62 -29.82
CA SER A 10 -23.89 26.06 -29.89
C SER A 10 -23.60 26.40 -31.35
N VAL A 11 -24.55 27.08 -32.01
CA VAL A 11 -24.42 27.53 -33.39
C VAL A 11 -23.34 28.60 -33.40
N GLU A 12 -22.18 28.26 -33.98
CA GLU A 12 -21.07 29.21 -34.10
C GLU A 12 -21.47 30.35 -35.06
N PRO A 13 -21.13 31.62 -34.74
CA PRO A 13 -21.46 32.74 -35.61
C PRO A 13 -20.73 32.57 -36.95
N GLY A 14 -21.46 32.80 -38.05
CA GLY A 14 -20.90 32.72 -39.40
C GLY A 14 -19.90 33.86 -39.64
N PHE A 15 -18.80 33.54 -40.33
CA PHE A 15 -17.87 34.55 -40.84
C PHE A 15 -18.07 34.67 -42.36
N ASP A 16 -18.66 35.78 -42.80
CA ASP A 16 -19.00 35.97 -44.20
C ASP A 16 -17.76 36.29 -45.03
N ALA A 17 -17.23 35.25 -45.67
CA ALA A 17 -16.14 35.36 -46.62
C ALA A 17 -16.06 34.08 -47.47
N PRO A 18 -15.59 34.18 -48.73
CA PRO A 18 -15.53 33.02 -49.61
C PRO A 18 -14.59 31.94 -49.07
N ILE A 19 -14.97 30.69 -49.31
CA ILE A 19 -14.12 29.52 -49.12
C ILE A 19 -13.19 29.43 -50.34
N ARG A 20 -11.87 29.43 -50.11
CA ARG A 20 -10.90 29.35 -51.21
C ARG A 20 -10.91 27.94 -51.83
N PRO A 21 -10.82 27.79 -53.16
CA PRO A 21 -10.86 26.48 -53.83
C PRO A 21 -9.84 25.47 -53.27
N HIS A 22 -8.58 25.89 -53.10
CA HIS A 22 -7.55 25.02 -52.53
C HIS A 22 -7.84 24.55 -51.09
N TRP A 23 -8.61 25.30 -50.28
CA TRP A 23 -9.04 24.83 -48.96
C TRP A 23 -10.10 23.74 -49.08
N ALA A 24 -11.03 23.88 -50.02
CA ALA A 24 -12.08 22.89 -50.28
C ALA A 24 -11.47 21.57 -50.79
N GLU A 25 -10.50 21.65 -51.70
CA GLU A 25 -9.73 20.48 -52.18
C GLU A 25 -8.97 19.80 -51.04
N LEU A 26 -8.30 20.57 -50.19
CA LEU A 26 -7.57 20.02 -49.05
C LEU A 26 -8.48 19.36 -48.02
N ALA A 27 -9.63 19.96 -47.72
CA ALA A 27 -10.64 19.34 -46.87
C ALA A 27 -11.15 18.04 -47.48
N HIS A 28 -11.45 18.05 -48.79
CA HIS A 28 -11.93 16.88 -49.51
C HIS A 28 -10.93 15.72 -49.45
N ALA A 29 -9.64 16.00 -49.72
CA ALA A 29 -8.55 15.03 -49.62
C ALA A 29 -8.40 14.44 -48.21
N LYS A 30 -8.69 15.24 -47.18
CA LYS A 30 -8.64 14.81 -45.76
C LYS A 30 -9.95 14.19 -45.26
N GLY A 31 -10.94 13.98 -46.12
CA GLY A 31 -12.21 13.32 -45.78
C GLY A 31 -13.32 14.25 -45.26
N PHE A 32 -13.22 15.56 -45.52
CA PHE A 32 -14.16 16.59 -45.05
C PHE A 32 -14.71 17.45 -46.19
N ARG A 33 -15.82 18.13 -45.93
CA ARG A 33 -16.30 19.30 -46.70
C ARG A 33 -16.23 20.52 -45.79
N ILE A 34 -15.84 21.68 -46.31
CA ILE A 34 -15.98 22.93 -45.55
C ILE A 34 -17.46 23.34 -45.64
N ALA A 35 -18.17 23.31 -44.52
CA ALA A 35 -19.58 23.68 -44.48
C ALA A 35 -19.74 25.21 -44.55
N ARG A 36 -18.92 25.92 -43.77
CA ARG A 36 -18.85 27.40 -43.72
C ARG A 36 -17.61 27.86 -42.97
N ARG A 37 -17.35 29.15 -43.02
CA ARG A 37 -16.40 29.83 -42.11
C ARG A 37 -17.17 30.31 -40.88
N ILE A 38 -16.54 30.24 -39.72
CA ILE A 38 -17.16 30.55 -38.42
C ILE A 38 -16.22 31.42 -37.59
N ARG A 39 -16.72 32.14 -36.57
CA ARG A 39 -15.96 32.95 -35.60
C ARG A 39 -15.14 34.11 -36.19
N ASP A 40 -14.09 33.79 -36.94
CA ASP A 40 -13.16 34.74 -37.55
C ASP A 40 -12.48 34.14 -38.80
N ARG A 41 -11.53 34.89 -39.38
CA ARG A 41 -10.82 34.48 -40.60
C ARG A 41 -10.08 33.14 -40.50
N SER A 42 -9.75 32.68 -39.30
CA SER A 42 -8.92 31.51 -38.99
C SER A 42 -9.71 30.27 -38.60
N TRP A 43 -11.05 30.32 -38.57
CA TRP A 43 -11.88 29.18 -38.19
C TRP A 43 -12.80 28.72 -39.32
N LEU A 44 -12.95 27.40 -39.41
CA LEU A 44 -13.79 26.69 -40.36
C LEU A 44 -14.69 25.71 -39.60
N GLU A 45 -15.88 25.48 -40.12
CA GLU A 45 -16.70 24.34 -39.73
C GLU A 45 -16.54 23.25 -40.79
N LEU A 46 -15.98 22.11 -40.39
CA LEU A 46 -15.76 20.96 -41.25
C LEU A 46 -16.89 19.95 -41.07
N GLU A 47 -17.50 19.52 -42.16
CA GLU A 47 -18.43 18.40 -42.21
C GLU A 47 -17.68 17.12 -42.58
N CYS A 48 -17.76 16.09 -41.74
CA CYS A 48 -17.16 14.80 -42.04
C CYS A 48 -17.91 14.09 -43.16
N ARG A 49 -17.20 13.59 -44.17
CA ARG A 49 -17.85 12.86 -45.28
C ARG A 49 -18.34 11.47 -44.89
N THR A 50 -17.85 10.90 -43.78
CA THR A 50 -18.27 9.59 -43.27
C THR A 50 -19.53 9.68 -42.41
N CYS A 51 -19.55 10.55 -41.40
CA CYS A 51 -20.66 10.62 -40.43
C CYS A 51 -21.56 11.86 -40.59
N ARG A 52 -21.25 12.77 -41.53
CA ARG A 52 -21.93 14.06 -41.72
C ARG A 52 -21.90 15.02 -40.53
N GLY A 53 -21.18 14.65 -39.46
CA GLY A 53 -21.03 15.48 -38.28
C GLY A 53 -20.17 16.71 -38.53
N LEU A 54 -20.56 17.84 -37.92
CA LEU A 54 -19.84 19.10 -37.98
C LEU A 54 -18.76 19.17 -36.90
N THR A 55 -17.60 19.74 -37.23
CA THR A 55 -16.49 19.94 -36.29
C THR A 55 -15.86 21.32 -36.53
N PRO A 56 -15.93 22.25 -35.57
CA PRO A 56 -15.22 23.52 -35.67
C PRO A 56 -13.71 23.28 -35.56
N MET A 57 -12.94 23.88 -36.45
CA MET A 57 -11.51 23.67 -36.57
C MET A 57 -10.80 24.95 -37.02
N ARG A 58 -9.57 25.17 -36.55
CA ARG A 58 -8.73 26.23 -37.10
C ARG A 58 -8.27 25.87 -38.52
N LEU A 59 -8.27 26.85 -39.42
CA LEU A 59 -7.75 26.75 -40.78
C LEU A 59 -6.33 26.19 -40.79
N TRP A 60 -5.47 26.63 -39.87
CA TRP A 60 -4.10 26.11 -39.77
C TRP A 60 -4.05 24.60 -39.52
N VAL A 61 -4.99 24.02 -38.77
CA VAL A 61 -5.05 22.56 -38.56
C VAL A 61 -5.44 21.86 -39.86
N LEU A 62 -6.38 22.42 -40.61
CA LEU A 62 -6.71 21.92 -41.95
C LEU A 62 -5.49 21.95 -42.87
N THR A 63 -4.64 22.97 -42.79
CA THR A 63 -3.47 23.09 -43.68
C THR A 63 -2.27 22.27 -43.24
N SER A 64 -2.04 22.11 -41.94
CA SER A 64 -0.79 21.54 -41.39
C SER A 64 -0.90 20.09 -40.88
N ALA A 65 -2.11 19.59 -40.58
CA ALA A 65 -2.29 18.29 -39.93
C ALA A 65 -3.53 17.55 -40.46
N GLN A 66 -3.77 16.33 -39.98
CA GLN A 66 -5.00 15.59 -40.24
C GLN A 66 -6.08 15.99 -39.22
N PRO A 67 -7.19 16.63 -39.62
CA PRO A 67 -8.28 16.94 -38.70
C PRO A 67 -8.97 15.66 -38.20
N HIS A 68 -9.27 15.62 -36.91
CA HIS A 68 -10.11 14.57 -36.35
C HIS A 68 -11.57 15.02 -36.34
N CYS A 69 -12.45 14.17 -36.84
CA CYS A 69 -13.89 14.38 -36.72
C CYS A 69 -14.32 14.13 -35.26
N ARG A 70 -14.82 15.16 -34.57
CA ARG A 70 -15.24 15.05 -33.16
C ARG A 70 -16.37 14.02 -32.97
N PRO A 71 -17.45 14.02 -33.78
CA PRO A 71 -18.48 12.99 -33.72
C PRO A 71 -17.96 11.55 -33.92
N CYS A 72 -17.08 11.31 -34.92
CA CYS A 72 -16.50 9.98 -35.11
C CYS A 72 -15.61 9.55 -33.94
N MET A 73 -14.80 10.46 -33.38
CA MET A 73 -13.99 10.16 -32.20
C MET A 73 -14.86 9.80 -31.00
N GLU A 74 -15.93 10.55 -30.76
CA GLU A 74 -16.83 10.28 -29.64
C GLU A 74 -17.58 8.96 -29.82
N ALA A 75 -18.07 8.67 -31.03
CA ALA A 75 -18.67 7.39 -31.36
C ALA A 75 -17.69 6.23 -31.13
N ARG A 76 -16.41 6.41 -31.51
CA ARG A 76 -15.35 5.44 -31.22
C ARG A 76 -15.17 5.25 -29.71
N TRP A 77 -15.08 6.31 -28.91
CA TRP A 77 -14.95 6.17 -27.46
C TRP A 77 -16.15 5.49 -26.82
N ARG A 78 -17.38 5.80 -27.26
CA ARG A 78 -18.60 5.13 -26.81
C ARG A 78 -18.56 3.63 -27.12
N LYS A 79 -18.15 3.26 -28.33
CA LYS A 79 -17.98 1.86 -28.74
C LYS A 79 -16.90 1.14 -27.92
N THR A 80 -15.74 1.78 -27.71
CA THR A 80 -14.67 1.22 -26.87
C THR A 80 -15.14 1.04 -25.43
N ALA A 81 -15.85 2.04 -24.87
CA ALA A 81 -16.41 1.94 -23.52
C ALA A 81 -17.36 0.75 -23.40
N GLN A 82 -18.29 0.60 -24.36
CA GLN A 82 -19.24 -0.50 -24.37
C GLN A 82 -18.54 -1.87 -24.43
N ALA A 83 -17.53 -2.02 -25.27
CA ALA A 83 -16.71 -3.23 -25.34
C ALA A 83 -15.94 -3.51 -24.03
N ALA A 84 -15.58 -2.46 -23.29
CA ALA A 84 -14.99 -2.55 -21.95
C ALA A 84 -16.03 -2.73 -20.82
N GLY A 85 -17.32 -2.92 -21.12
CA GLY A 85 -18.39 -3.02 -20.12
C GLY A 85 -18.72 -1.70 -19.41
N LEU A 86 -18.37 -0.56 -20.01
CA LEU A 86 -18.58 0.79 -19.47
C LEU A 86 -19.53 1.60 -20.35
N THR A 87 -20.19 2.60 -19.78
CA THR A 87 -20.92 3.62 -20.55
C THR A 87 -20.13 4.92 -20.56
N PHE A 88 -19.72 5.42 -21.73
CA PHE A 88 -19.07 6.73 -21.85
C PHE A 88 -20.03 7.87 -21.50
N LEU A 89 -19.63 8.75 -20.59
CA LEU A 89 -20.42 9.92 -20.18
C LEU A 89 -19.90 11.19 -20.83
N ARG A 90 -18.64 11.55 -20.54
CA ARG A 90 -18.02 12.79 -21.00
C ARG A 90 -16.51 12.71 -20.95
N ARG A 91 -15.83 13.58 -21.71
CA ARG A 91 -14.39 13.81 -21.54
C ARG A 91 -14.10 14.49 -20.20
N CYS A 92 -12.93 14.25 -19.64
CA CYS A 92 -12.45 15.01 -18.50
C CYS A 92 -12.10 16.44 -18.97
N PRO A 93 -12.69 17.49 -18.37
CA PRO A 93 -12.40 18.87 -18.76
C PRO A 93 -10.93 19.25 -18.49
N ASP A 94 -10.38 18.75 -17.39
CA ASP A 94 -9.04 19.13 -16.92
C ASP A 94 -7.92 18.30 -17.55
N HIS A 95 -8.25 17.16 -18.18
CA HIS A 95 -7.22 16.25 -18.68
C HIS A 95 -7.61 15.56 -19.99
N ARG A 96 -6.95 15.94 -21.08
CA ARG A 96 -7.26 15.50 -22.45
C ARG A 96 -7.25 13.98 -22.66
N HIS A 97 -6.44 13.26 -21.87
CA HIS A 97 -6.27 11.80 -21.93
C HIS A 97 -7.28 10.99 -21.07
N TYR A 98 -8.15 11.66 -20.31
CA TYR A 98 -9.13 11.00 -19.43
C TYR A 98 -10.56 11.29 -19.87
N ALA A 99 -11.45 10.39 -19.45
CA ALA A 99 -12.90 10.55 -19.55
C ALA A 99 -13.59 9.95 -18.32
N HIS A 100 -14.85 10.35 -18.16
CA HIS A 100 -15.77 9.85 -17.15
C HIS A 100 -16.69 8.80 -17.79
N TYR A 101 -16.83 7.68 -17.09
CA TYR A 101 -17.60 6.53 -17.52
C TYR A 101 -18.53 6.10 -16.40
N ARG A 102 -19.67 5.48 -16.72
CA ARG A 102 -20.50 4.75 -15.76
C ARG A 102 -20.13 3.28 -15.81
N ALA A 103 -19.78 2.71 -14.65
CA ALA A 103 -19.51 1.30 -14.48
C ALA A 103 -20.82 0.48 -14.35
N PRO A 104 -20.80 -0.86 -14.53
CA PRO A 104 -21.98 -1.71 -14.37
C PRO A 104 -22.65 -1.60 -13.01
N CYS A 105 -21.86 -1.33 -11.96
CA CYS A 105 -22.35 -1.07 -10.61
C CYS A 105 -23.04 0.30 -10.44
N GLY A 106 -23.24 1.07 -11.50
CA GLY A 106 -23.91 2.37 -11.49
C GLY A 106 -23.01 3.57 -11.19
N HIS A 107 -21.82 3.35 -10.63
CA HIS A 107 -20.88 4.41 -10.23
C HIS A 107 -20.19 5.10 -11.42
N GLU A 108 -19.96 6.41 -11.27
CA GLU A 108 -19.10 7.16 -12.19
C GLU A 108 -17.61 6.94 -11.86
N VAL A 109 -16.81 6.58 -12.87
CA VAL A 109 -15.37 6.35 -12.75
C VAL A 109 -14.61 7.19 -13.78
N ARG A 110 -13.51 7.79 -13.33
CA ARG A 110 -12.55 8.49 -14.19
C ARG A 110 -11.46 7.54 -14.64
N ARG A 111 -11.25 7.41 -15.96
CA ARG A 111 -10.26 6.49 -16.56
C ARG A 111 -9.57 7.11 -17.77
N GLN A 112 -8.34 6.67 -18.01
CA GLN A 112 -7.59 7.02 -19.23
C GLN A 112 -8.15 6.28 -20.44
N PHE A 113 -8.09 6.89 -21.63
CA PHE A 113 -8.53 6.22 -22.86
C PHE A 113 -7.74 4.93 -23.14
N ALA A 114 -6.40 4.97 -23.04
CA ALA A 114 -5.56 3.81 -23.28
C ALA A 114 -5.89 2.63 -22.34
N PHE A 115 -6.24 2.93 -21.08
CA PHE A 115 -6.64 1.90 -20.13
C PHE A 115 -7.99 1.25 -20.52
N VAL A 116 -8.97 2.05 -20.94
CA VAL A 116 -10.27 1.53 -21.43
C VAL A 116 -10.11 0.76 -22.74
N GLU A 117 -9.17 1.14 -23.62
CA GLU A 117 -8.84 0.37 -24.82
C GLU A 117 -8.27 -1.01 -24.48
N ARG A 118 -7.42 -1.12 -23.45
CA ARG A 118 -6.92 -2.41 -22.95
C ARG A 118 -8.04 -3.27 -22.35
N MET A 119 -8.95 -2.65 -21.59
CA MET A 119 -10.15 -3.35 -21.07
C MET A 119 -11.03 -3.88 -22.20
N ALA A 120 -11.25 -3.10 -23.26
CA ALA A 120 -12.04 -3.52 -24.42
C ALA A 120 -11.42 -4.71 -25.17
N ARG A 121 -10.12 -4.93 -25.04
CA ARG A 121 -9.38 -6.10 -25.56
C ARG A 121 -9.27 -7.24 -24.55
N SER A 122 -9.89 -7.11 -23.38
CA SER A 122 -9.79 -8.08 -22.27
C SER A 122 -8.35 -8.30 -21.78
N GLU A 123 -7.45 -7.33 -21.99
CA GLU A 123 -6.06 -7.41 -21.47
C GLU A 123 -5.98 -7.03 -19.98
N THR A 124 -7.02 -6.40 -19.44
CA THR A 124 -7.09 -5.97 -18.04
C THR A 124 -8.54 -5.79 -17.62
N ASP A 125 -8.86 -6.21 -16.41
CA ASP A 125 -10.14 -5.91 -15.78
C ASP A 125 -9.98 -4.71 -14.85
N ALA A 126 -11.00 -3.84 -14.83
CA ALA A 126 -11.03 -2.72 -13.92
C ALA A 126 -12.13 -2.89 -12.89
N LEU A 127 -11.72 -2.99 -11.63
CA LEU A 127 -12.65 -2.93 -10.52
C LEU A 127 -13.07 -1.48 -10.26
N CYS A 128 -14.35 -1.30 -9.94
CA CYS A 128 -14.83 -0.01 -9.46
C CYS A 128 -14.22 0.24 -8.08
N ARG A 129 -13.44 1.34 -7.93
CA ARG A 129 -12.81 1.70 -6.66
C ARG A 129 -13.83 1.88 -5.54
N ILE A 130 -14.99 2.45 -5.86
CA ILE A 130 -16.06 2.68 -4.88
C ILE A 130 -16.62 1.35 -4.38
N CYS A 131 -16.92 0.40 -5.27
CA CYS A 131 -17.38 -0.94 -4.85
C CYS A 131 -16.30 -1.71 -4.09
N MET A 132 -15.03 -1.54 -4.47
CA MET A 132 -13.91 -2.16 -3.77
C MET A 132 -13.77 -1.61 -2.36
N GLU A 133 -13.84 -0.29 -2.18
CA GLU A 133 -13.77 0.35 -0.86
C GLU A 133 -14.98 -0.01 0.01
N ALA A 134 -16.19 -0.07 -0.57
CA ALA A 134 -17.38 -0.53 0.13
C ALA A 134 -17.26 -2.00 0.58
N ARG A 135 -16.69 -2.86 -0.26
CA ARG A 135 -16.40 -4.25 0.10
C ARG A 135 -15.35 -4.34 1.20
N ASP A 136 -14.23 -3.64 1.06
CA ASP A 136 -13.15 -3.61 2.06
C ASP A 136 -13.70 -3.12 3.42
N ALA A 137 -14.59 -2.12 3.43
CA ALA A 137 -15.26 -1.64 4.63
C ALA A 137 -16.21 -2.69 5.24
N ALA A 138 -17.05 -3.31 4.43
CA ALA A 138 -17.98 -4.35 4.90
C ALA A 138 -17.24 -5.60 5.43
N GLU A 139 -16.13 -5.98 4.81
CA GLU A 139 -15.25 -7.06 5.28
C GLU A 139 -14.62 -6.73 6.64
N ALA A 140 -14.25 -5.46 6.85
CA ALA A 140 -13.75 -5.00 8.14
C ALA A 140 -14.86 -5.04 9.20
N GLU A 141 -16.04 -4.48 8.91
CA GLU A 141 -17.16 -4.41 9.84
C GLU A 141 -17.60 -5.80 10.30
N GLN A 142 -17.68 -6.77 9.38
CA GLN A 142 -17.99 -8.18 9.70
C GLN A 142 -17.00 -8.83 10.69
N ARG A 143 -15.83 -8.22 10.87
CA ARG A 143 -14.76 -8.72 11.73
C ARG A 143 -14.53 -7.83 12.94
N GLY A 144 -15.39 -6.82 13.16
CA GLY A 144 -15.30 -5.87 14.26
C GLY A 144 -14.25 -4.77 14.06
N TRP A 145 -13.93 -4.45 12.81
CA TRP A 145 -12.99 -3.40 12.44
C TRP A 145 -13.64 -2.34 11.56
N ARG A 146 -13.20 -1.10 11.70
CA ARG A 146 -13.61 0.00 10.83
C ARG A 146 -12.50 0.39 9.89
N LEU A 147 -12.77 0.45 8.59
CA LEU A 147 -11.81 1.00 7.62
C LEU A 147 -11.70 2.52 7.78
N LEU A 148 -10.52 3.00 8.19
CA LEU A 148 -10.26 4.44 8.31
C LEU A 148 -9.81 5.06 7.00
N GLY A 149 -9.08 4.31 6.17
CA GLY A 149 -8.63 4.83 4.88
C GLY A 149 -7.41 4.12 4.28
N PRO A 150 -6.72 4.77 3.34
CA PRO A 150 -5.49 4.24 2.75
C PRO A 150 -4.38 4.10 3.78
N ASP A 151 -3.39 3.26 3.47
CA ASP A 151 -2.19 3.14 4.29
C ASP A 151 -1.46 4.51 4.36
N PRO A 152 -1.20 5.07 5.56
CA PRO A 152 -0.43 6.30 5.70
C PRO A 152 1.01 6.18 5.17
N ARG A 153 1.54 4.95 5.03
CA ARG A 153 2.85 4.70 4.41
C ARG A 153 2.79 4.52 2.88
N GLY A 154 1.61 4.70 2.27
CA GLY A 154 1.44 4.62 0.82
C GLY A 154 1.48 3.21 0.23
N THR A 155 1.51 2.15 1.05
CA THR A 155 1.53 0.77 0.52
C THR A 155 0.12 0.35 0.12
N SER A 156 -0.12 0.15 -1.17
CA SER A 156 -1.45 -0.14 -1.74
C SER A 156 -2.10 -1.45 -1.26
N HIS A 157 -1.30 -2.41 -0.79
CA HIS A 157 -1.78 -3.68 -0.23
C HIS A 157 -2.19 -3.59 1.24
N TYR A 158 -1.88 -2.47 1.91
CA TYR A 158 -2.27 -2.19 3.28
C TYR A 158 -3.37 -1.14 3.33
N ARG A 159 -4.13 -1.17 4.42
CA ARG A 159 -5.10 -0.15 4.79
C ARG A 159 -4.99 0.12 6.29
N LEU A 160 -5.48 1.28 6.70
CA LEU A 160 -5.57 1.63 8.11
C LEU A 160 -6.98 1.30 8.61
N TYR A 161 -7.06 0.56 9.71
CA TYR A 161 -8.32 0.18 10.35
C TYR A 161 -8.32 0.55 11.84
N ALA A 162 -9.48 0.76 12.43
CA ALA A 162 -9.68 0.85 13.87
C ALA A 162 -10.37 -0.40 14.40
N HIS A 163 -9.95 -0.91 15.56
CA HIS A 163 -10.57 -2.06 16.20
C HIS A 163 -11.86 -1.65 16.93
N GLU A 164 -12.96 -1.51 16.19
CA GLU A 164 -14.20 -0.89 16.66
C GLU A 164 -14.93 -1.73 17.71
N ASP A 165 -14.97 -3.05 17.54
CA ASP A 165 -15.61 -3.97 18.51
C ASP A 165 -14.72 -4.28 19.74
N GLY A 166 -13.51 -3.70 19.79
CA GLY A 166 -12.53 -3.96 20.84
C GLY A 166 -11.93 -2.69 21.41
N CYS A 167 -10.60 -2.64 21.48
CA CYS A 167 -9.87 -1.57 22.15
C CYS A 167 -9.83 -0.21 21.41
N GLY A 168 -10.43 -0.09 20.22
CA GLY A 168 -10.42 1.14 19.42
C GLY A 168 -9.07 1.45 18.72
N ALA A 169 -8.01 0.69 19.02
CA ALA A 169 -6.68 0.92 18.45
C ALA A 169 -6.66 0.91 16.92
N GLU A 170 -5.85 1.79 16.35
CA GLU A 170 -5.60 1.85 14.92
C GLU A 170 -4.47 0.90 14.51
N GLN A 171 -4.68 0.13 13.46
CA GLN A 171 -3.69 -0.82 12.96
C GLN A 171 -3.65 -0.84 11.43
N ARG A 172 -2.44 -0.91 10.90
CA ARG A 172 -2.20 -1.22 9.49
C ARG A 172 -2.39 -2.71 9.28
N ILE A 173 -3.35 -3.11 8.45
CA ILE A 173 -3.63 -4.51 8.16
C ILE A 173 -3.58 -4.70 6.63
N ALA A 174 -2.91 -5.77 6.20
CA ALA A 174 -2.91 -6.14 4.79
C ALA A 174 -4.34 -6.51 4.35
N ARG A 175 -4.77 -6.05 3.18
CA ARG A 175 -6.13 -6.32 2.65
C ARG A 175 -6.44 -7.82 2.59
N ALA A 176 -5.47 -8.63 2.17
CA ALA A 176 -5.60 -10.08 2.14
C ALA A 176 -5.79 -10.71 3.54
N ASN A 177 -5.15 -10.15 4.57
CA ASN A 177 -5.33 -10.61 5.95
C ASN A 177 -6.71 -10.22 6.47
N MET A 178 -7.17 -9.00 6.20
CA MET A 178 -8.55 -8.58 6.52
C MET A 178 -9.58 -9.51 5.87
N GLN A 179 -9.40 -9.85 4.60
CA GLN A 179 -10.28 -10.79 3.88
C GLN A 179 -10.29 -12.19 4.51
N THR A 180 -9.12 -12.72 4.85
CA THR A 180 -8.99 -14.09 5.35
C THR A 180 -9.22 -14.22 6.86
N GLY A 181 -9.20 -13.12 7.61
CA GLY A 181 -9.25 -13.15 9.07
C GLY A 181 -7.92 -13.53 9.74
N ARG A 182 -6.82 -13.59 8.98
CA ARG A 182 -5.50 -14.02 9.49
C ARG A 182 -4.74 -12.84 10.10
N PHE A 183 -5.28 -12.27 11.16
CA PHE A 183 -4.67 -11.18 11.91
C PHE A 183 -5.32 -11.07 13.29
N SER A 184 -4.60 -10.41 14.21
CA SER A 184 -5.12 -10.04 15.52
C SER A 184 -4.91 -8.55 15.78
N CYS A 185 -5.67 -8.03 16.75
CA CYS A 185 -5.39 -6.71 17.29
C CYS A 185 -4.05 -6.74 18.03
N GLY A 186 -3.11 -5.87 17.66
CA GLY A 186 -1.83 -5.75 18.34
C GLY A 186 -1.92 -5.24 19.78
N THR A 187 -3.09 -4.71 20.19
CA THR A 187 -3.34 -4.19 21.54
C THR A 187 -4.11 -5.16 22.42
N CYS A 188 -5.19 -5.77 21.93
CA CYS A 188 -6.07 -6.63 22.75
C CYS A 188 -6.39 -8.00 22.14
N GLY A 189 -5.73 -8.38 21.03
CA GLY A 189 -5.98 -9.65 20.35
C GLY A 189 -5.39 -10.83 21.12
N GLU A 190 -6.09 -11.96 21.15
CA GLU A 190 -5.69 -13.15 21.92
C GLU A 190 -4.49 -13.92 21.31
N ASP A 191 -4.01 -13.53 20.12
CA ASP A 191 -2.79 -14.08 19.56
C ASP A 191 -1.54 -13.53 20.27
N TRP A 192 -0.49 -14.37 20.32
CA TRP A 192 0.82 -14.24 20.99
C TRP A 192 1.38 -12.83 21.30
N PRO A 193 1.25 -11.80 20.43
CA PRO A 193 1.81 -10.47 20.71
C PRO A 193 1.17 -9.68 21.85
N ALA A 194 -0.10 -9.89 22.21
CA ALA A 194 -0.77 -9.06 23.24
C ALA A 194 -0.88 -9.73 24.62
N ALA A 195 -0.57 -11.02 24.73
CA ALA A 195 -0.52 -11.70 26.03
C ALA A 195 0.68 -11.19 26.85
N PRO A 196 0.57 -11.11 28.19
CA PRO A 196 1.71 -10.83 29.06
C PRO A 196 2.88 -11.78 28.80
N SER A 197 4.09 -11.25 28.87
CA SER A 197 5.33 -11.99 28.65
C SER A 197 6.38 -11.54 29.66
N ALA A 198 7.59 -12.08 29.60
CA ALA A 198 8.72 -11.57 30.35
C ALA A 198 9.99 -11.61 29.51
N LEU A 199 10.89 -10.66 29.76
CA LEU A 199 12.31 -10.82 29.45
C LEU A 199 12.94 -11.72 30.51
N TYR A 200 13.95 -12.48 30.12
CA TYR A 200 14.69 -13.32 31.04
C TYR A 200 16.18 -13.34 30.71
N LEU A 201 16.99 -13.53 31.75
CA LEU A 201 18.38 -13.95 31.63
C LEU A 201 18.55 -15.33 32.24
N MET A 202 19.09 -16.26 31.46
CA MET A 202 19.42 -17.61 31.91
C MET A 202 20.90 -17.85 31.81
N ARG A 203 21.47 -18.53 32.80
CA ARG A 203 22.80 -19.12 32.75
C ARG A 203 22.69 -20.56 32.30
N LEU A 204 23.59 -20.98 31.42
CA LEU A 204 23.63 -22.33 30.85
C LEU A 204 25.06 -22.87 30.97
N ASP A 205 25.20 -24.08 31.48
CA ASP A 205 26.47 -24.80 31.47
C ASP A 205 26.46 -25.78 30.30
N LEU A 206 27.14 -25.43 29.21
CA LEU A 206 27.13 -26.16 27.95
C LEU A 206 28.38 -27.06 27.81
N PRO A 207 28.22 -28.35 27.46
CA PRO A 207 29.35 -29.24 27.21
C PRO A 207 30.29 -28.69 26.13
N GLY A 208 31.60 -28.66 26.41
CA GLY A 208 32.63 -28.20 25.47
C GLY A 208 32.76 -26.68 25.33
N LEU A 209 31.73 -25.92 25.69
CA LEU A 209 31.72 -24.44 25.58
C LEU A 209 31.81 -23.74 26.94
N GLY A 210 31.57 -24.48 28.04
CA GLY A 210 31.57 -23.94 29.38
C GLY A 210 30.31 -23.11 29.67
N ARG A 211 30.44 -22.17 30.59
CA ARG A 211 29.33 -21.33 31.05
C ARG A 211 29.02 -20.22 30.06
N VAL A 212 27.75 -20.09 29.71
CA VAL A 212 27.23 -19.02 28.86
C VAL A 212 25.94 -18.46 29.46
N VAL A 213 25.51 -17.30 28.97
CA VAL A 213 24.21 -16.72 29.33
C VAL A 213 23.36 -16.49 28.09
N LYS A 214 22.04 -16.66 28.24
CA LYS A 214 21.03 -16.37 27.23
C LYS A 214 20.09 -15.29 27.72
N LEU A 215 20.05 -14.18 27.01
CA LEU A 215 18.99 -13.20 27.10
C LEU A 215 17.89 -13.58 26.10
N GLY A 216 16.63 -13.55 26.54
CA GLY A 216 15.50 -13.77 25.64
C GLY A 216 14.16 -13.34 26.22
N TYR A 217 13.07 -13.58 25.50
CA TYR A 217 11.70 -13.44 26.03
C TYR A 217 10.87 -14.72 25.97
N SER A 218 9.94 -14.86 26.92
CA SER A 218 8.96 -15.95 26.97
C SER A 218 7.78 -15.58 27.87
N ARG A 219 6.59 -16.13 27.57
CA ARG A 219 5.43 -16.11 28.49
C ARG A 219 5.68 -16.91 29.77
N ASP A 220 6.46 -17.98 29.65
CA ASP A 220 6.81 -18.86 30.77
C ASP A 220 8.30 -19.20 30.65
N PRO A 221 9.19 -18.38 31.23
CA PRO A 221 10.63 -18.65 31.26
C PRO A 221 10.96 -19.96 31.98
N TRP A 222 10.20 -20.34 33.00
CA TRP A 222 10.41 -21.56 33.79
C TRP A 222 10.15 -22.83 32.96
N SER A 223 9.00 -22.92 32.29
CA SER A 223 8.70 -24.06 31.40
C SER A 223 9.66 -24.12 30.20
N ARG A 224 10.09 -22.97 29.68
CA ARG A 224 11.11 -22.89 28.62
C ARG A 224 12.46 -23.45 29.06
N MET A 225 12.88 -23.16 30.30
CA MET A 225 14.10 -23.72 30.91
C MET A 225 14.03 -25.25 31.05
N THR A 226 12.88 -25.79 31.49
CA THR A 226 12.73 -27.22 31.80
C THR A 226 12.54 -28.10 30.56
N TYR A 227 11.86 -27.62 29.50
CA TYR A 227 11.43 -28.49 28.39
C TYR A 227 12.08 -28.22 27.02
N GLN A 228 12.57 -27.01 26.73
CA GLN A 228 13.00 -26.64 25.35
C GLN A 228 14.51 -26.68 25.10
N LEU A 229 15.35 -26.58 26.13
CA LEU A 229 16.81 -26.57 25.93
C LEU A 229 17.43 -27.97 25.81
N GLY A 230 16.65 -29.05 26.00
CA GLY A 230 17.14 -30.43 25.88
C GLY A 230 18.15 -30.84 26.96
N ILE A 231 18.21 -30.07 28.05
CA ILE A 231 19.17 -30.26 29.13
C ILE A 231 18.52 -31.10 30.23
N GLY A 232 18.35 -32.40 29.97
CA GLY A 232 17.89 -33.37 30.95
C GLY A 232 18.99 -33.62 32.00
N GLY A 233 18.86 -33.01 33.17
CA GLY A 233 19.73 -33.23 34.34
C GLY A 233 19.76 -31.99 35.24
N GLN A 234 19.56 -32.18 36.54
CA GLN A 234 19.69 -31.10 37.52
C GLN A 234 21.07 -30.43 37.40
N GLY A 235 21.10 -29.09 37.32
CA GLY A 235 22.33 -28.30 37.47
C GLY A 235 22.99 -27.74 36.21
N ARG A 236 22.31 -27.66 35.06
CA ARG A 236 22.89 -27.14 33.80
C ARG A 236 22.23 -25.89 33.22
N ALA A 237 21.16 -25.41 33.85
CA ALA A 237 20.51 -24.16 33.51
C ALA A 237 19.97 -23.50 34.78
N GLU A 238 20.15 -22.19 34.91
CA GLU A 238 19.73 -21.38 36.05
C GLU A 238 19.09 -20.09 35.53
N LEU A 239 17.91 -19.74 36.05
CA LEU A 239 17.23 -18.50 35.71
C LEU A 239 17.73 -17.39 36.65
N LEU A 240 18.41 -16.39 36.09
CA LEU A 240 19.06 -15.32 36.87
C LEU A 240 18.13 -14.12 37.10
N ALA A 241 17.35 -13.76 36.08
CA ALA A 241 16.46 -12.61 36.13
C ALA A 241 15.21 -12.84 35.28
N VAL A 242 14.10 -12.24 35.69
CA VAL A 242 12.83 -12.19 34.97
C VAL A 242 12.24 -10.78 35.12
N VAL A 243 12.04 -10.08 34.01
CA VAL A 243 11.40 -8.76 34.00
C VAL A 243 10.04 -8.90 33.31
N PRO A 244 8.91 -8.73 34.03
CA PRO A 244 7.58 -8.86 33.45
C PRO A 244 7.33 -7.75 32.42
N MET A 245 6.65 -8.11 31.34
CA MET A 245 6.29 -7.21 30.25
C MET A 245 4.77 -7.25 30.05
N PRO A 246 4.11 -6.09 29.90
CA PRO A 246 2.67 -6.01 29.66
C PRO A 246 2.21 -6.87 28.47
N THR A 247 3.05 -6.98 27.42
CA THR A 247 2.75 -7.75 26.22
C THR A 247 3.97 -8.47 25.65
N GLY A 248 3.78 -9.56 24.91
CA GLY A 248 4.82 -10.23 24.14
C GLY A 248 5.46 -9.33 23.08
N ARG A 249 4.69 -8.38 22.52
CA ARG A 249 5.19 -7.38 21.58
C ARG A 249 6.21 -6.45 22.24
N GLU A 250 5.91 -5.97 23.44
CA GLU A 250 6.80 -5.13 24.20
C GLU A 250 8.06 -5.90 24.60
N ALA A 251 7.90 -7.14 25.08
CA ALA A 251 9.03 -8.01 25.39
C ALA A 251 9.95 -8.20 24.17
N TYR A 252 9.40 -8.50 22.99
CA TYR A 252 10.18 -8.62 21.76
C TYR A 252 10.90 -7.31 21.37
N ASN A 253 10.21 -6.17 21.41
CA ASN A 253 10.82 -4.89 21.04
C ASN A 253 11.97 -4.51 21.99
N ARG A 254 11.78 -4.71 23.30
CA ARG A 254 12.82 -4.45 24.31
C ARG A 254 13.99 -5.42 24.18
N GLU A 255 13.73 -6.71 23.97
CA GLU A 255 14.76 -7.72 23.70
C GLU A 255 15.64 -7.31 22.50
N GLN A 256 15.02 -6.94 21.38
CA GLN A 256 15.75 -6.53 20.18
C GLN A 256 16.59 -5.26 20.40
N ALA A 257 16.08 -4.28 21.15
CA ALA A 257 16.82 -3.09 21.53
C ALA A 257 18.03 -3.43 22.42
N LEU A 258 17.86 -4.31 23.41
CA LEU A 258 18.96 -4.79 24.26
C LEU A 258 20.02 -5.52 23.44
N HIS A 259 19.62 -6.40 22.51
CA HIS A 259 20.59 -7.08 21.63
C HIS A 259 21.34 -6.12 20.70
N ALA A 260 20.66 -5.09 20.18
CA ALA A 260 21.32 -4.06 19.39
C ALA A 260 22.36 -3.31 20.22
N ARG A 261 22.02 -2.93 21.46
CA ARG A 261 22.93 -2.28 22.40
C ARG A 261 24.13 -3.16 22.76
N LEU A 262 23.89 -4.42 23.12
CA LEU A 262 24.94 -5.38 23.47
C LEU A 262 25.89 -5.70 22.31
N LYS A 263 25.38 -5.73 21.07
CA LYS A 263 26.22 -5.88 19.86
C LYS A 263 27.19 -4.72 19.68
N THR A 264 26.81 -3.52 20.11
CA THR A 264 27.66 -2.32 20.05
C THR A 264 28.62 -2.25 21.23
N GLU A 265 28.14 -2.49 22.46
CA GLU A 265 28.92 -2.31 23.68
C GLU A 265 29.89 -3.46 23.95
N ILE A 266 29.47 -4.71 23.70
CA ILE A 266 30.23 -5.91 24.06
C ILE A 266 30.26 -6.97 22.95
N PRO A 267 30.61 -6.62 21.70
CA PRO A 267 30.64 -7.57 20.58
C PRO A 267 31.52 -8.80 20.86
N GLN A 268 32.61 -8.63 21.60
CA GLN A 268 33.55 -9.70 21.96
C GLN A 268 32.94 -10.79 22.85
N HIS A 269 31.84 -10.49 23.55
CA HIS A 269 31.17 -11.46 24.42
C HIS A 269 30.01 -12.19 23.74
N ILE A 270 29.72 -11.92 22.47
CA ILE A 270 28.74 -12.68 21.70
C ILE A 270 29.36 -14.02 21.30
N VAL A 271 28.67 -15.12 21.57
CA VAL A 271 29.13 -16.45 21.14
C VAL A 271 28.85 -16.62 19.64
N PRO A 272 29.87 -16.89 18.81
CA PRO A 272 29.67 -17.17 17.39
C PRO A 272 28.80 -18.40 17.17
N ARG A 273 27.91 -18.34 16.18
CA ARG A 273 27.01 -19.45 15.83
C ARG A 273 27.74 -20.77 15.60
N ALA A 274 28.90 -20.74 14.95
CA ALA A 274 29.70 -21.93 14.67
C ALA A 274 30.14 -22.70 15.92
N GLU A 275 30.26 -22.03 17.08
CA GLU A 275 30.58 -22.67 18.36
C GLU A 275 29.36 -23.28 19.07
N LEU A 276 28.15 -22.89 18.66
CA LEU A 276 26.88 -23.36 19.25
C LEU A 276 26.28 -24.52 18.45
N GLU A 277 26.61 -24.63 17.16
CA GLU A 277 26.10 -25.66 16.26
C GLU A 277 26.49 -27.06 16.77
N GLY A 278 25.48 -27.92 16.97
CA GLY A 278 25.67 -29.26 17.51
C GLY A 278 25.75 -29.35 19.05
N VAL A 279 25.91 -28.22 19.75
CA VAL A 279 25.93 -28.15 21.22
C VAL A 279 24.54 -27.84 21.78
N ILE A 280 23.82 -26.90 21.16
CA ILE A 280 22.47 -26.48 21.57
C ILE A 280 21.60 -26.15 20.36
N ARG A 281 20.28 -26.33 20.47
CA ARG A 281 19.33 -26.02 19.39
C ARG A 281 19.14 -24.51 19.16
N VAL A 282 19.35 -23.70 20.19
CA VAL A 282 19.16 -22.24 20.13
C VAL A 282 20.52 -21.58 19.96
N VAL A 283 20.80 -21.15 18.73
CA VAL A 283 22.13 -20.65 18.33
C VAL A 283 22.21 -19.12 18.21
N SER A 284 21.22 -18.40 18.76
CA SER A 284 21.18 -16.93 18.80
C SER A 284 21.03 -16.41 20.22
N GLU A 285 21.49 -15.17 20.42
CA GLU A 285 21.34 -14.40 21.67
C GLU A 285 22.04 -15.08 22.86
N ILE A 286 23.13 -15.80 22.57
CA ILE A 286 23.99 -16.43 23.57
C ILE A 286 25.25 -15.59 23.72
N TYR A 287 25.60 -15.33 24.97
CA TYR A 287 26.75 -14.53 25.36
C TYR A 287 27.67 -15.34 26.27
N ARG A 288 28.95 -15.00 26.30
CA ARG A 288 29.91 -15.57 27.25
C ARG A 288 29.55 -15.16 28.68
N ALA A 289 30.00 -15.92 29.67
CA ALA A 289 29.70 -15.68 31.08
C ALA A 289 30.08 -14.26 31.55
N GLU A 290 31.11 -13.66 30.96
CA GLU A 290 31.59 -12.32 31.30
C GLU A 290 30.58 -11.21 30.94
N ALA A 291 29.63 -11.46 30.04
CA ALA A 291 28.56 -10.51 29.71
C ALA A 291 27.49 -10.42 30.81
N GLU A 292 27.42 -11.39 31.71
CA GLU A 292 26.34 -11.53 32.69
C GLU A 292 26.10 -10.26 33.53
N PRO A 293 27.11 -9.64 34.17
CA PRO A 293 26.87 -8.47 35.01
C PRO A 293 26.31 -7.28 34.22
N ARG A 294 26.75 -7.12 32.95
CA ARG A 294 26.26 -6.04 32.09
C ARG A 294 24.82 -6.26 31.69
N ILE A 295 24.45 -7.49 31.32
CA ILE A 295 23.09 -7.83 30.92
C ILE A 295 22.14 -7.72 32.11
N LEU A 296 22.55 -8.15 33.32
CA LEU A 296 21.78 -7.94 34.54
C LEU A 296 21.53 -6.45 34.81
N GLY A 297 22.57 -5.61 34.76
CA GLY A 297 22.41 -4.17 34.94
C GLY A 297 21.41 -3.55 33.95
N LEU A 298 21.43 -3.96 32.67
CA LEU A 298 20.44 -3.50 31.69
C LEU A 298 19.00 -3.96 31.98
N LEU A 299 18.83 -5.15 32.57
CA LEU A 299 17.52 -5.64 32.97
C LEU A 299 17.03 -4.93 34.24
N ASP A 300 17.92 -4.62 35.18
CA ASP A 300 17.63 -3.83 36.38
C ASP A 300 17.22 -2.40 35.99
N ASP A 301 17.99 -1.73 35.11
CA ASP A 301 17.66 -0.41 34.58
C ASP A 301 16.28 -0.39 33.88
N LEU A 302 15.89 -1.51 33.24
CA LEU A 302 14.58 -1.67 32.62
C LEU A 302 13.47 -1.89 33.66
N ALA A 303 13.72 -2.69 34.68
CA ALA A 303 12.78 -2.96 35.76
C ALA A 303 12.50 -1.71 36.60
N ASP A 304 13.51 -0.85 36.77
CA ASP A 304 13.42 0.42 37.49
C ASP A 304 12.89 1.58 36.62
N GLY A 305 12.59 1.33 35.34
CA GLY A 305 12.03 2.31 34.40
C GLY A 305 13.03 3.36 33.88
N VAL A 306 14.33 3.17 34.11
CA VAL A 306 15.40 4.11 33.73
C VAL A 306 15.66 4.11 32.22
N LEU A 307 15.41 2.98 31.54
CA LEU A 307 15.58 2.84 30.07
C LEU A 307 14.40 3.38 29.24
N ASP A 308 13.33 3.87 29.86
CA ASP A 308 12.19 4.47 29.15
C ASP A 308 12.53 5.87 28.58
N ASP A 309 13.48 6.59 29.19
CA ASP A 309 13.84 7.96 28.81
C ASP A 309 14.86 8.04 27.66
N GLU A 310 15.74 7.05 27.47
CA GLU A 310 16.75 7.10 26.39
C GLU A 310 16.20 6.71 25.00
N ALA A 311 15.09 5.96 24.94
CA ALA A 311 14.46 5.53 23.68
C ALA A 311 13.67 6.66 22.98
N ALA A 312 13.36 7.75 23.68
CA ALA A 312 12.70 8.92 23.10
C ALA A 312 13.62 9.75 22.20
N ASP A 313 14.94 9.64 22.35
CA ASP A 313 15.89 10.56 21.72
C ASP A 313 16.74 9.93 20.60
N HIS A 314 16.68 8.61 20.39
CA HIS A 314 17.47 7.90 19.37
C HIS A 314 16.60 6.94 18.55
N ALA A 315 15.58 7.47 17.86
CA ALA A 315 14.98 6.78 16.73
C ALA A 315 16.04 6.66 15.61
N PRO A 316 16.47 5.46 15.20
CA PRO A 316 17.40 5.34 14.09
C PRO A 316 16.69 5.73 12.80
N VAL A 317 17.24 6.74 12.14
CA VAL A 317 16.95 7.13 10.77
C VAL A 317 17.10 5.87 9.89
N ALA A 318 16.02 5.50 9.21
CA ALA A 318 16.03 4.38 8.28
C ALA A 318 16.93 4.71 7.09
N GLU A 319 18.18 4.24 7.12
CA GLU A 319 19.06 4.25 5.95
C GLU A 319 18.51 3.30 4.89
N THR A 320 18.09 3.93 3.80
CA THR A 320 17.81 3.32 2.51
C THR A 320 19.09 2.73 1.92
N GLY A 321 19.12 1.40 1.79
CA GLY A 321 19.73 0.68 0.67
C GLY A 321 21.26 0.53 0.61
N ARG A 322 21.68 -0.74 0.50
CA ARG A 322 22.28 -1.23 -0.75
C ARG A 322 22.23 -2.75 -0.88
N ASP A 323 21.89 -3.15 -2.11
CA ASP A 323 22.37 -4.28 -2.89
C ASP A 323 22.07 -5.73 -2.45
N SER A 324 20.98 -6.25 -3.02
CA SER A 324 21.06 -7.34 -4.01
C SER A 324 19.93 -7.18 -5.04
#